data_AF-A0A836U6J9-F1
#
_entry.id   AF-A0A836U6J9-F1
#
_cell.length_a   1.000
_cell.length_b   1.000
_cell.length_c   1.000
_cell.angle_alpha   90.00
_cell.angle_beta   90.00
_cell.angle_gamma   90.00
#
_symmetry.space_group_name_H-M   'P 1'
#
loop_
_entity.id
_entity.type
_entity.pdbx_description
1 polymer ?
#
loop_
_entity_poly.entity_id
_entity_poly.type
_entity_poly.pdbx_seq_one_letter_code
_entity_poly.pdbx_strand_id
1 'polypeptide(L)' 'MSLSMRVGLGQFNELTDDMCQFIKQLGCDDFLMNTPNLPSDTGFWQVDDLAALKAKAEEYELRLMALENV' A
#
# COMPACT_ATOMS: atom_id res chain seq x y z
N MET A 1 11.61 24.06 3.76
CA MET A 1 10.57 23.79 4.77
C MET A 1 10.55 22.29 5.02
N SER A 2 10.45 21.83 6.26
CA SER A 2 10.27 20.40 6.54
C SER A 2 8.91 19.95 6.03
N LEU A 3 8.83 18.74 5.49
CA LEU A 3 7.54 18.12 5.13
C LEU A 3 6.70 17.97 6.40
N SER A 4 5.40 18.26 6.31
CA SER A 4 4.47 18.01 7.42
C SER A 4 4.41 16.52 7.74
N MET A 5 4.21 16.18 9.02
CA MET A 5 3.91 14.81 9.41
C MET A 5 2.63 14.34 8.70
N ARG A 6 2.64 13.10 8.19
CA ARG A 6 1.51 12.48 7.50
C ARG A 6 1.10 11.23 8.24
N VAL A 7 -0.21 11.00 8.33
CA VAL A 7 -0.79 9.79 8.92
C VAL A 7 -1.07 8.81 7.79
N GLY A 8 -0.78 7.52 8.04
CA GLY A 8 -1.12 6.44 7.13
C GLY A 8 -1.66 5.22 7.86
N LEU A 9 -2.43 4.41 7.14
CA LEU A 9 -2.98 3.15 7.65
C LEU A 9 -1.95 2.02 7.48
N GLY A 10 -1.86 1.13 8.46
CA GLY A 10 -1.05 -0.08 8.38
C GLY A 10 -1.81 -1.31 8.85
N GLN A 11 -1.13 -2.46 8.97
CA GLN A 11 -1.68 -3.72 9.49
C GLN A 11 -2.72 -4.39 8.57
N PHE A 12 -2.32 -4.65 7.31
CA PHE A 12 -3.07 -5.46 6.34
C PHE A 12 -2.14 -5.94 5.21
N ASN A 13 -2.53 -6.99 4.49
CA ASN A 13 -1.72 -7.61 3.43
C ASN A 13 -2.41 -7.64 2.05
N GLU A 14 -3.65 -7.18 1.93
CA GLU A 14 -4.40 -7.12 0.68
C GLU A 14 -4.96 -5.71 0.42
N LEU A 15 -4.66 -5.16 -0.75
CA LEU A 15 -5.18 -3.87 -1.20
C LEU A 15 -6.45 -4.09 -2.03
N THR A 16 -7.56 -4.39 -1.36
CA THR A 16 -8.88 -4.47 -2.00
C THR A 16 -9.48 -3.08 -2.22
N ASP A 17 -10.50 -2.98 -3.06
CA ASP A 17 -11.17 -1.70 -3.35
C ASP A 17 -11.83 -1.13 -2.08
N ASP A 18 -12.41 -2.00 -1.26
CA ASP A 18 -12.96 -1.66 0.05
C ASP A 18 -11.88 -1.14 1.01
N MET A 19 -10.68 -1.75 1.00
CA MET A 19 -9.56 -1.28 1.81
C MET A 19 -9.09 0.11 1.35
N CYS A 20 -9.01 0.34 0.03
CA CYS A 20 -8.68 1.66 -0.50
C CYS A 20 -9.70 2.71 -0.03
N GLN A 21 -10.99 2.42 -0.14
CA GLN A 21 -12.06 3.33 0.32
C GLN A 21 -12.00 3.56 1.83
N PHE A 22 -11.73 2.50 2.61
CA PHE A 22 -11.58 2.59 4.06
C PHE A 22 -10.43 3.53 4.46
N ILE A 23 -9.26 3.44 3.81
CA ILE A 23 -8.13 4.35 4.05
C ILE A 23 -8.55 5.82 3.84
N LYS A 24 -9.27 6.11 2.74
CA LYS A 24 -9.77 7.46 2.45
C LYS A 24 -10.80 7.92 3.48
N GLN A 25 -11.69 7.04 3.94
CA GLN A 25 -12.67 7.36 4.99
C GLN A 25 -12.02 7.71 6.33
N LEU A 26 -10.84 7.14 6.63
CA LEU A 26 -10.04 7.53 7.80
C LEU A 26 -9.31 8.87 7.62
N GLY A 27 -9.43 9.53 6.45
CA GLY A 27 -8.75 10.78 6.13
C GLY A 27 -7.26 10.61 5.87
N CYS A 28 -6.83 9.39 5.50
CA CYS A 28 -5.45 9.07 5.17
C CYS A 28 -5.24 9.00 3.66
N ASP A 29 -4.04 9.37 3.22
CA ASP A 29 -3.58 9.19 1.83
C ASP A 29 -2.38 8.23 1.73
N ASP A 30 -1.78 7.88 2.87
CA ASP A 30 -0.59 7.04 2.96
C ASP A 30 -0.96 5.69 3.55
N PHE A 31 -0.28 4.63 3.14
CA PHE A 31 -0.41 3.33 3.79
C PHE A 31 0.87 2.49 3.74
N LEU A 32 0.92 1.49 4.61
CA LEU A 32 1.94 0.46 4.70
C LEU A 32 1.26 -0.91 4.70
N MET A 33 1.88 -1.89 4.05
CA MET A 33 1.37 -3.27 3.99
C MET A 33 2.34 -4.24 4.64
N ASN A 34 1.79 -5.21 5.36
CA ASN A 34 2.51 -6.31 5.98
C ASN A 34 2.48 -7.51 5.05
N THR A 35 3.65 -7.97 4.61
CA THR A 35 3.84 -9.12 3.72
C THR A 35 2.73 -9.21 2.65
N PRO A 36 2.65 -8.23 1.73
CA PRO A 36 1.63 -8.19 0.69
C PRO A 36 1.41 -9.54 0.03
N ASN A 37 0.15 -9.88 -0.20
CA ASN A 37 -0.24 -11.09 -0.88
C ASN A 37 0.02 -10.96 -2.41
N LEU A 38 1.30 -10.94 -2.77
CA LEU A 38 1.79 -10.89 -4.15
C LEU A 38 2.45 -12.23 -4.53
N PRO A 39 2.50 -12.57 -5.83
CA PRO A 39 3.27 -13.71 -6.31
C PRO A 39 4.71 -13.68 -5.79
N SER A 40 5.17 -14.80 -5.27
CA SER A 40 6.51 -14.94 -4.68
C SER A 40 7.13 -16.31 -4.95
N ASP A 41 6.70 -17.00 -6.01
CA ASP A 41 7.16 -18.35 -6.37
C ASP A 41 8.69 -18.47 -6.52
N THR A 42 9.37 -17.36 -6.79
CA THR A 42 10.83 -17.26 -6.92
C THR A 42 11.55 -16.85 -5.62
N GLY A 43 10.82 -16.65 -4.52
CA GLY A 43 11.33 -16.17 -3.22
C GLY A 43 11.46 -14.66 -3.10
N PHE A 44 10.97 -13.90 -4.08
CA PHE A 44 10.96 -12.43 -4.11
C PHE A 44 9.78 -11.91 -4.94
N TRP A 45 9.35 -10.69 -4.66
CA TRP A 45 8.33 -10.01 -5.48
C TRP A 45 8.93 -9.49 -6.79
N GLN A 46 8.20 -9.64 -7.89
CA GLN A 46 8.61 -9.06 -9.16
C GLN A 46 8.30 -7.56 -9.20
N VAL A 47 9.09 -6.83 -9.99
CA VAL A 47 8.89 -5.39 -10.20
C VAL A 47 7.50 -5.11 -10.78
N ASP A 48 7.03 -5.96 -11.69
CA ASP A 48 5.72 -5.78 -12.34
C ASP A 48 4.56 -5.93 -11.34
N ASP A 49 4.65 -6.87 -10.40
CA ASP A 49 3.65 -7.05 -9.33
C ASP A 49 3.62 -5.83 -8.39
N LEU A 50 4.79 -5.31 -8.03
CA LEU A 50 4.92 -4.10 -7.22
C LEU A 50 4.41 -2.85 -7.95
N ALA A 51 4.66 -2.76 -9.26
CA ALA A 51 4.16 -1.67 -10.10
C ALA A 51 2.64 -1.72 -10.22
N ALA A 52 2.05 -2.91 -10.37
CA ALA A 52 0.61 -3.10 -10.40
C ALA A 52 -0.04 -2.73 -9.05
N LEU A 53 0.56 -3.13 -7.92
CA LEU A 53 0.10 -2.73 -6.59
C LEU A 53 0.10 -1.20 -6.42
N LYS A 54 1.19 -0.55 -6.84
CA LYS A 54 1.31 0.92 -6.81
C LYS A 54 0.27 1.59 -7.72
N ALA A 55 0.09 1.11 -8.95
CA ALA A 55 -0.87 1.65 -9.89
C ALA A 55 -2.30 1.57 -9.32
N LYS A 56 -2.67 0.43 -8.71
CA LYS A 56 -3.95 0.28 -8.03
C LYS A 56 -4.13 1.32 -6.93
N ALA A 57 -3.13 1.56 -6.09
CA ALA A 57 -3.22 2.59 -5.06
C ALA A 57 -3.44 4.01 -5.65
N GLU A 58 -2.75 4.32 -6.75
CA GLU A 58 -2.84 5.62 -7.43
C GLU A 58 -4.25 5.89 -8.00
N GLU A 59 -5.00 4.86 -8.40
CA GLU A 59 -6.41 4.99 -8.83
C GLU A 59 -7.34 5.54 -7.73
N TYR A 60 -6.96 5.39 -6.45
CA TYR A 60 -7.69 5.88 -5.28
C TYR A 60 -7.02 7.09 -4.63
N GLU A 61 -6.06 7.72 -5.32
CA GLU A 61 -5.25 8.83 -4.79
C GLU A 61 -4.50 8.44 -3.49
N LEU A 62 -4.09 7.17 -3.37
CA LEU A 62 -3.33 6.63 -2.26
C LEU A 62 -1.84 6.49 -2.61
N ARG A 63 -1.00 6.52 -1.58
CA ARG A 63 0.46 6.38 -1.68
C ARG A 63 0.94 5.20 -0.86
N LEU A 64 1.51 4.21 -1.56
CA LEU A 64 2.24 3.12 -0.93
C LEU A 64 3.55 3.66 -0.35
N MET A 65 3.68 3.67 0.98
CA MET A 65 4.83 4.25 1.67
C MET A 65 5.89 3.21 2.04
N ALA A 66 5.47 2.00 2.41
CA ALA A 66 6.37 0.96 2.86
C ALA A 66 5.74 -0.44 2.77
N LEU A 67 6.61 -1.43 2.63
CA LEU A 67 6.29 -2.85 2.71
C LEU A 67 7.10 -3.46 3.85
N GLU A 68 6.44 -4.13 4.77
CA GLU A 68 7.09 -4.84 5.87
C GLU A 68 7.12 -6.33 5.58
N ASN A 69 8.23 -6.99 5.92
CA ASN A 69 8.35 -8.44 5.88
C ASN A 69 8.27 -8.95 7.33
N VAL A 70 7.05 -9.07 7.84
CA VAL A 70 6.72 -9.51 9.21
C VAL A 70 6.06 -10.88 9.22
#